data_AF-A0A836MMZ2-F1
#
_entry.id   AF-A0A836MMZ2-F1
#
_cell.length_a   1.000
_cell.length_b   1.000
_cell.length_c   1.000
_cell.angle_alpha   90.00
_cell.angle_beta   90.00
_cell.angle_gamma   90.00
#
_symmetry.space_group_name_H-M   'P 1'
#
loop_
_entity.id
_entity.type
_entity.pdbx_description
1 polymer ?
#
loop_
_entity_poly.entity_id
_entity_poly.type
_entity_poly.pdbx_seq_one_letter_code
_entity_poly.pdbx_strand_id
1 'polypeptide(L)'
;MVIIVNCTSIKEGVDDYDKTCILKAGCHPFIVRDSYITYRRITLESAYFIETKIASGDFITYAPVAHDLYIQILSGLLSSKAVSLKYKRFIKAAIEQNACGDFQPIGII
;
A
#
# COMPACT_ATOMS: atom_id res chain seq x y z
N MET A 1 -5.48 -9.35 10.13
CA MET A 1 -4.08 -8.99 9.78
C MET A 1 -4.15 -7.92 8.70
N VAL A 2 -3.19 -7.00 8.68
CA VAL A 2 -3.12 -5.85 7.78
C VAL A 2 -1.74 -5.80 7.15
N ILE A 3 -1.66 -5.49 5.85
CA ILE A 3 -0.39 -5.24 5.18
C ILE A 3 -0.04 -3.77 5.28
N ILE A 4 1.19 -3.49 5.71
CA ILE A 4 1.75 -2.15 5.75
C ILE A 4 2.79 -2.02 4.64
N VAL A 5 2.67 -0.96 3.87
CA VAL A 5 3.67 -0.54 2.87
C VAL A 5 4.16 0.85 3.18
N ASN A 6 5.39 1.14 2.77
CA ASN A 6 6.03 2.43 3.00
C ASN A 6 5.93 3.30 1.75
N CYS A 7 5.75 4.61 1.92
CA CYS A 7 5.81 5.60 0.85
C CYS A 7 7.06 6.46 1.03
N THR A 8 7.81 6.70 -0.06
CA THR A 8 9.04 7.50 -0.04
C THR A 8 9.03 8.49 -1.20
N SER A 9 9.39 9.75 -0.97
CA SER A 9 9.53 10.74 -2.05
C SER A 9 10.67 10.36 -3.01
N ILE A 10 10.45 10.57 -4.30
CA ILE A 10 11.47 10.43 -5.34
C ILE A 10 12.45 11.60 -5.19
N LYS A 11 13.74 11.30 -5.13
CA LYS A 11 14.81 12.28 -5.04
C LYS A 11 15.46 12.45 -6.42
N GLU A 12 15.77 13.69 -6.78
CA GLU A 12 16.53 13.97 -8.00
C GLU A 12 17.88 13.22 -7.98
N GLY A 13 18.26 12.66 -9.13
CA GLY A 13 19.50 11.89 -9.27
C GLY A 13 19.47 10.48 -8.67
N VAL A 14 18.35 10.01 -8.12
CA VAL A 14 18.20 8.64 -7.59
C VAL A 14 17.20 7.87 -8.44
N ASP A 15 17.70 6.96 -9.28
CA ASP A 15 16.87 6.12 -10.16
C ASP A 15 16.60 4.71 -9.64
N ASP A 16 17.28 4.30 -8.56
CA ASP A 16 17.10 2.98 -7.94
C ASP A 16 15.94 2.98 -6.94
N TYR A 17 14.72 2.86 -7.48
CA TYR A 17 13.50 2.68 -6.71
C TYR A 17 12.51 1.78 -7.43
N ASP A 18 11.54 1.27 -6.67
CA ASP A 18 10.51 0.40 -7.22
C ASP A 18 9.51 1.23 -8.05
N LYS A 19 9.54 1.03 -9.37
CA LYS A 19 8.70 1.76 -10.34
C LYS A 19 7.31 1.14 -10.53
N THR A 20 6.98 0.05 -9.82
CA THR A 20 5.67 -0.61 -9.96
C THR A 20 4.51 0.19 -9.39
N CYS A 21 4.77 1.17 -8.51
CA CYS A 21 3.77 2.11 -8.04
C CYS A 21 4.41 3.47 -7.75
N ILE A 22 4.14 4.44 -8.64
CA ILE A 22 4.56 5.85 -8.50
C ILE A 22 3.33 6.68 -8.18
N LEU A 23 3.37 7.40 -7.07
CA LEU A 23 2.33 8.33 -6.63
C LEU A 23 2.71 9.74 -7.08
N LYS A 24 1.84 10.37 -7.86
CA LYS A 24 2.06 11.75 -8.33
C LYS A 24 1.71 12.76 -7.24
N ALA A 25 2.46 13.86 -7.18
CA ALA A 25 2.15 14.98 -6.30
C ALA A 25 0.67 15.40 -6.44
N GLY A 26 -0.01 15.58 -5.31
CA GLY A 26 -1.43 15.95 -5.26
C GLY A 26 -2.43 14.80 -5.38
N CYS A 27 -2.01 13.54 -5.60
CA CYS A 27 -2.93 12.40 -5.65
C CYS A 27 -3.61 12.11 -4.30
N HIS A 28 -3.03 12.62 -3.20
CA HIS A 28 -3.61 12.60 -1.87
C HIS A 28 -3.01 13.76 -1.06
N PRO A 29 -3.71 14.37 -0.09
CA PRO A 29 -3.21 15.52 0.68
C PRO A 29 -1.81 15.38 1.31
N PHE A 30 -1.39 14.17 1.69
CA PHE A 30 -0.05 13.93 2.25
C PHE A 30 1.05 13.72 1.18
N ILE A 31 0.69 13.50 -0.09
CA ILE A 31 1.63 13.31 -1.20
C ILE A 31 1.91 14.67 -1.85
N VAL A 32 2.83 15.43 -1.26
CA VAL A 32 3.23 16.77 -1.75
C VAL A 32 4.32 16.75 -2.83
N ARG A 33 4.93 15.59 -3.06
CA ARG A 33 5.98 15.35 -4.07
C ARG A 33 5.75 14.00 -4.72
N ASP A 34 6.20 13.85 -5.96
CA ASP A 34 6.25 12.55 -6.61
C ASP A 34 6.98 11.54 -5.70
N SER A 35 6.33 10.41 -5.48
CA SER A 35 6.71 9.42 -4.48
C SER A 35 6.55 8.01 -5.04
N TYR A 36 7.12 7.01 -4.39
CA TYR A 36 6.97 5.61 -4.77
C TYR A 36 6.69 4.74 -3.54
N ILE A 37 6.03 3.61 -3.76
CA ILE A 37 5.82 2.62 -2.70
C ILE A 37 7.04 1.72 -2.60
N THR A 38 7.63 1.65 -1.40
CA THR A 38 8.81 0.84 -1.10
C THR A 38 8.41 -0.56 -0.65
N TYR A 39 8.00 -1.42 -1.59
CA TYR A 39 7.50 -2.76 -1.27
C TYR A 39 8.52 -3.69 -0.61
N ARG A 40 9.83 -3.45 -0.77
CA ARG A 40 10.88 -4.21 -0.07
C ARG A 40 10.80 -4.14 1.47
N ARG A 41 10.06 -3.16 2.01
CA ARG A 41 9.81 -2.98 3.46
C ARG A 41 8.38 -3.34 3.86
N ILE A 42 7.71 -4.20 3.09
CA ILE A 42 6.36 -4.66 3.40
C ILE A 42 6.33 -5.50 4.69
N THR A 43 5.37 -5.22 5.57
CA THR A 43 5.11 -6.00 6.78
C THR A 43 3.65 -6.47 6.84
N LEU A 44 3.41 -7.48 7.64
CA LEU A 44 2.08 -8.02 7.93
C LEU A 44 1.88 -7.95 9.44
N GLU A 45 0.95 -7.13 9.88
CA GLU A 45 0.71 -6.83 11.29
C GLU A 45 -0.73 -7.17 11.71
N SER A 46 -0.99 -7.21 13.01
CA SER A 46 -2.35 -7.37 13.54
C SER A 46 -3.08 -6.02 13.60
N ALA A 47 -4.41 -6.03 13.65
CA ALA A 47 -5.18 -4.81 13.89
C ALA A 47 -4.81 -4.17 15.23
N TYR A 48 -4.63 -5.00 16.26
CA TYR A 48 -4.17 -4.58 17.59
C TYR A 48 -2.84 -3.82 17.57
N PHE A 49 -1.88 -4.24 16.74
CA PHE A 49 -0.62 -3.51 16.58
C PHE A 49 -0.85 -2.10 16.01
N ILE A 50 -1.70 -1.98 14.99
CA ILE A 50 -2.06 -0.68 14.39
C ILE A 50 -2.75 0.21 15.43
N GLU A 51 -3.72 -0.32 16.16
CA GLU A 51 -4.45 0.41 17.21
C GLU A 51 -3.51 0.92 18.30
N THR A 52 -2.56 0.08 18.73
CA THR A 52 -1.56 0.45 19.73
C THR A 52 -0.66 1.59 19.24
N LYS A 53 -0.27 1.56 17.96
CA LYS A 53 0.57 2.60 17.34
C LYS A 53 -0.16 3.92 17.15
N ILE A 54 -1.46 3.88 16.89
CA ILE A 54 -2.31 5.08 16.87
C ILE A 54 -2.43 5.63 18.29
N ALA A 55 -2.72 4.78 19.28
CA ALA A 55 -2.90 5.18 20.67
C ALA A 55 -1.62 5.77 21.30
N SER A 56 -0.43 5.28 20.92
CA SER A 56 0.85 5.83 21.37
C SER A 56 1.25 7.13 20.69
N GLY A 57 0.56 7.54 19.62
CA GLY A 57 0.93 8.68 18.78
C GLY A 57 2.07 8.39 17.79
N ASP A 58 2.52 7.13 17.69
CA ASP A 58 3.52 6.73 16.69
C ASP A 58 2.96 6.81 15.26
N PHE A 59 1.66 6.52 15.09
CA PHE A 59 0.94 6.60 13.82
C PHE A 59 -0.09 7.72 13.85
N ILE A 60 -0.12 8.49 12.76
CA ILE A 60 -1.18 9.45 12.48
C ILE A 60 -2.13 8.89 11.43
N THR A 61 -3.41 9.19 11.58
CA THR A 61 -4.45 8.80 10.63
C THR A 61 -4.71 9.91 9.62
N TYR A 62 -4.82 9.52 8.35
CA TYR A 62 -5.25 10.39 7.26
C TYR A 62 -6.60 9.93 6.72
N ALA A 63 -7.22 10.77 5.89
CA ALA A 63 -8.39 10.36 5.12
C ALA A 63 -8.09 9.11 4.28
N PRO A 64 -9.10 8.25 4.02
CA PRO A 64 -8.95 7.15 3.09
C PRO A 64 -8.49 7.64 1.72
N VAL A 65 -7.62 6.86 1.07
CA VAL A 65 -7.21 7.12 -0.30
C VAL A 65 -8.37 6.85 -1.26
N ALA A 66 -8.37 7.55 -2.40
CA ALA A 66 -9.31 7.26 -3.48
C ALA A 66 -9.15 5.82 -3.98
N HIS A 67 -10.24 5.24 -4.48
CA HIS A 67 -10.28 3.85 -4.96
C HIS A 67 -9.21 3.56 -6.02
N ASP A 68 -9.03 4.45 -6.99
CA ASP A 68 -8.03 4.26 -8.06
C ASP A 68 -6.60 4.20 -7.52
N LEU A 69 -6.29 5.04 -6.53
CA LEU A 69 -4.99 5.04 -5.86
C LEU A 69 -4.78 3.74 -5.07
N TYR A 70 -5.83 3.24 -4.41
CA TYR A 70 -5.80 1.93 -3.76
C TYR A 70 -5.50 0.79 -4.76
N ILE A 71 -6.21 0.76 -5.90
CA ILE A 71 -5.98 -0.25 -6.95
C ILE A 71 -4.55 -0.15 -7.51
N GLN A 72 -4.04 1.06 -7.70
CA GLN A 72 -2.66 1.27 -8.15
C GLN A 72 -1.64 0.69 -7.16
N ILE A 73 -1.82 0.90 -5.85
CA ILE A 73 -0.96 0.36 -4.79
C ILE A 73 -1.06 -1.17 -4.75
N LEU A 74 -2.26 -1.73 -4.94
CA LEU A 74 -2.48 -3.17 -4.95
C LEU A 74 -1.81 -3.83 -6.17
N SER A 75 -1.98 -3.24 -7.35
CA SER A 75 -1.35 -3.70 -8.59
C SER A 75 0.19 -3.66 -8.50
N GLY A 76 0.74 -2.60 -7.92
CA GLY A 76 2.17 -2.49 -7.65
C GLY A 76 2.67 -3.60 -6.72
N LEU A 77 1.93 -3.92 -5.66
CA LEU A 77 2.28 -4.99 -4.72
C LEU A 77 2.34 -6.36 -5.43
N LEU A 78 1.34 -6.65 -6.26
CA LEU A 78 1.24 -7.93 -6.97
C LEU A 78 2.30 -8.07 -8.08
N SER A 79 2.70 -6.98 -8.72
CA SER A 79 3.67 -6.95 -9.82
C SER A 79 5.14 -6.82 -9.35
N SER A 80 5.39 -6.16 -8.22
CA SER A 80 6.75 -5.94 -7.72
C SER A 80 7.52 -7.24 -7.50
N LYS A 81 8.76 -7.28 -8.00
CA LYS A 81 9.71 -8.37 -7.77
C LYS A 81 10.26 -8.39 -6.35
N ALA A 82 10.15 -7.27 -5.62
CA ALA A 82 10.60 -7.16 -4.24
C ALA A 82 9.62 -7.81 -3.24
N VAL A 83 8.36 -8.03 -3.64
CA VAL A 83 7.35 -8.64 -2.77
C VAL A 83 7.47 -10.15 -2.82
N SER A 84 7.71 -10.76 -1.65
CA SER A 84 7.75 -12.21 -1.54
C SER A 84 6.39 -12.85 -1.80
N LEU A 85 6.40 -14.10 -2.26
CA LEU A 85 5.19 -14.83 -2.61
C LEU A 85 4.20 -14.96 -1.43
N LYS A 86 4.69 -14.98 -0.17
CA LYS A 86 3.82 -15.06 1.02
C LYS A 86 2.84 -13.89 1.09
N TYR A 87 3.31 -12.66 0.83
CA TYR A 87 2.48 -11.46 0.90
C TYR A 87 1.49 -11.41 -0.26
N LYS A 88 1.93 -11.79 -1.46
CA LYS A 88 1.04 -11.88 -2.65
C LYS A 88 -0.07 -12.90 -2.43
N ARG A 89 0.24 -14.07 -1.86
CA ARG A 89 -0.75 -15.10 -1.52
C ARG A 89 -1.72 -14.62 -0.45
N PHE A 90 -1.22 -13.96 0.60
CA PHE A 90 -2.07 -13.40 1.65
C PHE A 90 -3.10 -12.40 1.08
N ILE A 91 -2.66 -11.46 0.24
CA ILE A 91 -3.55 -10.48 -0.40
C ILE A 91 -4.58 -11.16 -1.30
N LYS A 92 -4.17 -12.11 -2.13
CA LYS A 92 -5.09 -12.83 -3.02
C LYS A 92 -6.18 -13.55 -2.22
N ALA A 93 -5.80 -14.28 -1.18
CA ALA A 93 -6.75 -14.95 -0.30
C ALA A 93 -7.69 -13.96 0.43
N ALA A 94 -7.18 -12.80 0.86
CA ALA A 94 -8.00 -11.77 1.49
C ALA A 94 -9.03 -11.16 0.52
N ILE A 95 -8.66 -10.97 -0.75
CA ILE A 95 -9.57 -10.51 -1.81
C ILE A 95 -10.65 -11.56 -2.07
N GLU A 96 -10.27 -12.83 -2.22
CA GLU A 96 -11.20 -13.96 -2.44
C GLU A 96 -12.22 -14.11 -1.30
N GLN A 97 -11.80 -13.83 -0.06
CA GLN A 97 -12.66 -13.89 1.13
C GLN A 97 -13.52 -12.62 1.33
N ASN A 98 -13.46 -11.67 0.40
CA ASN A 98 -14.10 -10.35 0.51
C ASN A 98 -13.74 -9.61 1.81
N ALA A 99 -12.53 -9.87 2.33
CA ALA A 99 -12.05 -9.31 3.60
C ALA A 99 -11.63 -7.83 3.46
N CYS A 100 -11.53 -7.32 2.23
CA CYS A 100 -11.49 -5.88 1.93
C CYS A 100 -12.93 -5.42 1.67
N GLY A 101 -13.70 -5.10 2.72
CA GLY A 101 -15.12 -4.72 2.60
C GLY A 101 -15.41 -3.50 1.72
N ASP A 102 -14.39 -2.68 1.40
CA ASP A 102 -14.47 -1.54 0.48
C ASP A 102 -14.20 -1.94 -1.00
N PHE A 103 -13.95 -3.22 -1.26
CA PHE A 103 -13.74 -3.79 -2.59
C PHE A 103 -15.02 -4.49 -3.05
N GLN A 104 -15.73 -3.89 -4.02
CA GLN A 104 -16.58 -4.67 -4.91
C GLN A 104 -15.66 -5.23 -5.99
N PRO A 105 -15.55 -6.56 -6.18
CA PRO A 105 -14.86 -7.10 -7.35
C PRO A 105 -15.62 -6.61 -8.59
N ILE A 106 -15.09 -5.59 -9.27
CA ILE A 106 -15.48 -5.34 -10.65
C ILE A 106 -15.07 -6.61 -11.38
N GLY A 107 -16.07 -7.33 -11.89
CA GLY A 107 -16.00 -8.71 -12.33
C GLY A 107 -14.66 -9.07 -12.94
N ILE A 108 -14.00 -10.05 -12.32
CA ILE A 108 -13.01 -10.86 -13.01
C ILE A 108 -13.82 -11.66 -14.04
N ILE A 109 -13.71 -11.25 -15.30
CA ILE A 109 -14.04 -12.10 -16.45
C ILE A 109 -12.96 -13.18 -16.55
#